data_AF-A0A6M0F4D1-F1
#
_entry.id   AF-A0A6M0F4D1-F1
#
_cell.length_a   1.000
_cell.length_b   1.000
_cell.length_c   1.000
_cell.angle_alpha   90.00
_cell.angle_beta   90.00
_cell.angle_gamma   90.00
#
_symmetry.space_group_name_H-M   'P 1'
#
loop_
_entity.id
_entity.type
_entity.pdbx_description
1 polymer ?
#
loop_
_entity_poly.entity_id
_entity_poly.type
_entity_poly.pdbx_seq_one_letter_code
_entity_poly.pdbx_strand_id
1 'polypeptide(L)'
;MKISTINAICAHAHDQARFLNDSEMQHIWNRFQKASIGLEAAKQLARCSDSLAQRASQAVYMHFPMYASDPRHSACCYRDITFFLRQISYCLVADDTAPLDDYALSGLKEIYQPLELDVDCAVIALESIKLHHGIEGESADAFEQYLDYLLNALRNMQLDATTLRPQSLFAEPQQQVDSTAQVSPPAIEGVQLLQRWLDDDDDQEQCETGEFLVRALDENRSSERELFPLSMKGVSW
;
A
#
# COMPACT_ATOMS: atom_id res chain seq x y z
N MET A 1 -0.77 -3.46 -13.50
CA MET A 1 -1.39 -4.59 -12.80
C MET A 1 -0.64 -5.84 -13.22
N LYS A 2 0.27 -6.32 -12.37
CA LYS A 2 0.92 -7.62 -12.64
C LYS A 2 -0.09 -8.70 -12.34
N ILE A 3 -0.20 -9.69 -13.22
CA ILE A 3 -1.29 -10.65 -13.19
C ILE A 3 -0.72 -12.00 -12.75
N SER A 4 -1.45 -12.73 -11.89
CA SER A 4 -1.06 -14.06 -11.38
C SER A 4 -0.40 -14.93 -12.45
N THR A 5 0.56 -15.78 -12.11
CA THR A 5 1.29 -16.70 -13.03
C THR A 5 0.41 -17.32 -14.13
N ILE A 6 -0.78 -17.82 -13.83
CA ILE A 6 -1.72 -18.38 -14.84
C ILE A 6 -2.20 -17.30 -15.82
N ASN A 7 -2.64 -16.15 -15.28
CA ASN A 7 -3.10 -15.04 -16.11
C ASN A 7 -1.97 -14.45 -16.95
N ALA A 8 -0.72 -14.43 -16.48
CA ALA A 8 0.43 -14.01 -17.28
C ALA A 8 0.63 -14.93 -18.49
N ILE A 9 0.50 -16.25 -18.30
CA ILE A 9 0.55 -17.24 -19.39
C ILE A 9 -0.61 -17.04 -20.38
N CYS A 10 -1.83 -16.86 -19.87
CA CYS A 10 -3.00 -16.60 -20.71
C CYS A 10 -2.88 -15.29 -21.49
N ALA A 11 -2.38 -14.22 -20.87
CA ALA A 11 -2.15 -12.94 -21.51
C ALA A 11 -1.12 -13.07 -22.64
N HIS A 12 -0.01 -13.76 -22.39
CA HIS A 12 1.01 -14.02 -23.42
C HIS A 12 0.44 -14.79 -24.63
N ALA A 13 -0.40 -15.80 -24.40
CA ALA A 13 -1.06 -16.53 -25.49
C ALA A 13 -2.10 -15.66 -26.23
N HIS A 14 -2.82 -14.81 -25.48
CA HIS A 14 -3.79 -13.85 -26.04
C HIS A 14 -3.12 -12.80 -26.94
N ASP A 15 -2.00 -12.23 -26.51
CA ASP A 15 -1.22 -11.26 -27.28
C ASP A 15 -0.72 -11.84 -28.61
N GLN A 16 -0.54 -13.17 -28.66
CA GLN A 16 -0.14 -13.91 -29.85
C GLN A 16 -1.34 -14.48 -30.64
N ALA A 17 -2.56 -14.17 -30.23
CA ALA A 17 -3.81 -14.66 -30.82
C ALA A 17 -3.83 -16.19 -31.06
N ARG A 18 -3.26 -16.95 -30.11
CA ARG A 18 -3.19 -18.41 -30.18
C ARG A 18 -3.70 -19.06 -28.90
N PHE A 19 -3.96 -20.37 -29.00
CA PHE A 19 -4.19 -21.20 -27.82
C PHE A 19 -2.89 -21.48 -27.07
N LEU A 20 -3.04 -21.94 -25.83
CA LEU A 20 -1.95 -22.41 -24.98
C LEU A 20 -1.24 -23.60 -25.64
N ASN A 21 0.08 -23.59 -25.60
CA ASN A 21 0.89 -24.72 -26.08
C ASN A 21 1.21 -25.70 -24.95
N ASP A 22 1.79 -26.86 -25.29
CA ASP A 22 2.09 -27.92 -24.32
C ASP A 22 3.03 -27.46 -23.18
N SER A 23 3.99 -26.58 -23.48
CA SER A 23 4.91 -26.04 -22.48
C SER A 23 4.20 -25.14 -21.46
N GLU A 24 3.33 -24.26 -21.94
CA GLU A 24 2.50 -23.38 -21.10
C GLU A 24 1.51 -24.18 -20.25
N MET A 25 0.87 -25.20 -20.83
CA MET A 25 0.00 -26.12 -20.10
C MET A 25 0.76 -26.89 -19.02
N GLN A 26 1.97 -27.36 -19.32
CA GLN A 26 2.83 -28.02 -18.33
C GLN A 26 3.22 -27.07 -17.20
N HIS A 27 3.47 -25.79 -17.50
CA HIS A 27 3.78 -24.79 -16.49
C HIS A 27 2.60 -24.56 -15.53
N ILE A 28 1.38 -24.43 -16.07
CA ILE A 28 0.14 -24.34 -15.29
C ILE A 28 -0.04 -25.59 -14.41
N TRP A 29 0.21 -26.79 -14.96
CA TRP A 29 0.11 -28.03 -14.21
C TRP A 29 1.09 -28.09 -13.04
N ASN A 30 2.35 -27.71 -13.27
CA ASN A 30 3.38 -27.68 -12.24
C ASN A 30 3.01 -26.73 -11.09
N ARG A 31 2.37 -25.59 -11.39
CA ARG A 31 1.82 -24.69 -10.35
C ARG A 31 0.76 -25.41 -9.51
N PHE A 32 -0.20 -26.08 -10.13
CA PHE A 32 -1.27 -26.78 -9.40
C PHE A 32 -0.73 -27.87 -8.47
N GLN A 33 0.35 -28.55 -8.85
CA GLN A 33 1.00 -29.53 -7.97
C GLN A 33 1.61 -28.87 -6.72
N LYS A 34 2.20 -27.67 -6.88
CA LYS A 34 2.83 -26.91 -5.78
C LYS A 34 1.85 -26.08 -4.94
N ALA A 35 0.64 -25.84 -5.43
CA ALA A 35 -0.36 -25.00 -4.74
C ALA A 35 -0.73 -25.50 -3.34
N SER A 36 -0.59 -26.81 -3.08
CA SER A 36 -0.80 -27.39 -1.75
C SER A 36 0.14 -26.81 -0.69
N ILE A 37 1.40 -26.55 -1.05
CA ILE A 37 2.43 -25.98 -0.16
C ILE A 37 2.05 -24.54 0.22
N GLY A 38 1.69 -23.72 -0.77
CA GLY A 38 1.27 -22.33 -0.53
C GLY A 38 0.00 -22.24 0.33
N LEU A 39 -0.97 -23.13 0.11
CA LEU A 39 -2.18 -23.21 0.93
C LEU A 39 -1.89 -23.64 2.37
N GLU A 40 -0.95 -24.57 2.58
CA GLU A 40 -0.57 -25.00 3.92
C GLU A 40 0.19 -23.89 4.67
N ALA A 41 1.12 -23.21 4.00
CA ALA A 41 1.79 -22.02 4.53
C ALA A 41 0.80 -20.93 4.93
N ALA A 42 -0.19 -20.63 4.08
CA ALA A 42 -1.22 -19.63 4.37
C ALA A 42 -2.08 -20.02 5.58
N LYS A 43 -2.41 -21.32 5.76
CA LYS A 43 -3.13 -21.82 6.94
C LYS A 43 -2.30 -21.71 8.21
N GLN A 44 -1.02 -22.09 8.17
CA GLN A 44 -0.12 -21.96 9.31
C GLN A 44 0.03 -20.50 9.71
N LEU A 45 0.27 -19.62 8.74
CA LEU A 45 0.36 -18.17 8.95
C LEU A 45 -0.92 -17.60 9.59
N ALA A 46 -2.09 -18.00 9.10
CA ALA A 46 -3.38 -17.55 9.65
C ALA A 46 -3.59 -17.97 11.11
N ARG A 47 -2.98 -19.06 11.58
CA ARG A 47 -3.08 -19.51 12.97
C ARG A 47 -2.19 -18.71 13.91
N CYS A 48 -1.06 -18.20 13.44
CA CYS A 48 -0.09 -17.48 14.26
C CYS A 48 -0.07 -15.95 14.03
N SER A 49 -0.78 -15.43 13.02
CA SER A 49 -0.71 -14.03 12.56
C SER A 49 -0.84 -13.00 13.67
N ASP A 50 -1.81 -13.15 14.56
CA ASP A 50 -2.08 -12.15 15.60
C ASP A 50 -0.95 -12.12 16.64
N SER A 51 -0.50 -13.30 17.08
CA SER A 51 0.61 -13.45 18.03
C SER A 51 1.93 -12.93 17.44
N LEU A 52 2.11 -13.14 16.14
CA LEU A 52 3.28 -12.73 15.39
C LEU A 52 3.30 -11.20 15.20
N ALA A 53 2.16 -10.60 14.85
CA ALA A 53 1.99 -9.17 14.77
C ALA A 53 2.22 -8.48 16.11
N GLN A 54 1.68 -9.01 17.22
CA GLN A 54 1.90 -8.46 18.56
C GLN A 54 3.38 -8.45 18.94
N ARG A 55 4.09 -9.55 18.67
CA ARG A 55 5.53 -9.66 18.91
C ARG A 55 6.33 -8.68 18.06
N ALA A 56 6.00 -8.57 16.77
CA ALA A 56 6.65 -7.65 15.85
C ALA A 56 6.44 -6.18 16.28
N SER A 57 5.22 -5.82 16.70
CA SER A 57 4.93 -4.50 17.25
C SER A 57 5.77 -4.19 18.50
N GLN A 58 5.94 -5.15 19.41
CA GLN A 58 6.81 -4.98 20.58
C GLN A 58 8.26 -4.71 20.17
N ALA A 59 8.79 -5.42 19.16
CA ALA A 59 10.12 -5.16 18.63
C ALA A 59 10.23 -3.71 18.09
N VAL A 60 9.24 -3.25 17.32
CA VAL A 60 9.20 -1.86 16.85
C VAL A 60 9.18 -0.88 18.01
N TYR A 61 8.39 -1.12 19.05
CA TYR A 61 8.30 -0.24 20.22
C TYR A 61 9.62 -0.11 21.00
N MET A 62 10.44 -1.16 21.00
CA MET A 62 11.77 -1.12 21.61
C MET A 62 12.73 -0.22 20.84
N HIS A 63 12.64 -0.20 19.51
CA HIS A 63 13.47 0.63 18.64
C HIS A 63 12.95 2.06 18.50
N PHE A 64 11.63 2.22 18.49
CA PHE A 64 10.91 3.48 18.29
C PHE A 64 9.88 3.68 19.41
N PRO A 65 10.31 4.14 20.61
CA PRO A 65 9.44 4.28 21.78
C PRO A 65 8.23 5.20 21.56
N MET A 66 8.29 6.14 20.60
CA MET A 66 7.19 7.04 20.26
C MET A 66 5.89 6.30 19.88
N TYR A 67 6.00 5.12 19.26
CA TYR A 67 4.84 4.30 18.89
C TYR A 67 4.14 3.67 20.10
N ALA A 68 4.86 3.43 21.20
CA ALA A 68 4.29 2.88 22.43
C ALA A 68 3.58 3.93 23.29
N SER A 69 4.03 5.18 23.21
CA SER A 69 3.50 6.28 24.03
C SER A 69 2.09 6.76 23.63
N ASP A 70 1.66 6.53 22.39
CA ASP A 70 0.33 6.92 21.90
C ASP A 70 -0.48 5.69 21.42
N PRO A 71 -1.69 5.46 21.96
CA PRO A 71 -2.59 4.41 21.50
C PRO A 71 -2.90 4.45 19.99
N ARG A 72 -2.89 5.63 19.37
CA ARG A 72 -3.14 5.78 17.92
C ARG A 72 -1.96 5.25 17.11
N HIS A 73 -0.73 5.64 17.46
CA HIS A 73 0.48 5.19 16.77
C HIS A 73 0.68 3.68 16.92
N SER A 74 0.46 3.14 18.12
CA SER A 74 0.52 1.69 18.37
C SER A 74 -0.52 0.92 17.54
N ALA A 75 -1.77 1.40 17.48
CA ALA A 75 -2.82 0.79 16.66
C ALA A 75 -2.52 0.84 15.15
N CYS A 76 -2.00 1.97 14.65
CA CYS A 76 -1.60 2.10 13.24
C CYS A 76 -0.44 1.16 12.90
N CYS A 77 0.60 1.10 13.72
CA CYS A 77 1.72 0.18 13.52
C CYS A 77 1.26 -1.29 13.47
N TYR A 78 0.42 -1.70 14.43
CA TYR A 78 -0.16 -3.05 14.44
C TYR A 78 -1.00 -3.34 13.19
N ARG A 79 -1.80 -2.37 12.74
CA ARG A 79 -2.60 -2.48 11.50
C ARG A 79 -1.71 -2.67 10.27
N ASP A 80 -0.62 -1.94 10.16
CA ASP A 80 0.25 -2.03 8.99
C ASP A 80 1.02 -3.36 8.97
N ILE A 81 1.45 -3.87 10.13
CA ILE A 81 2.06 -5.20 10.26
C ILE A 81 1.08 -6.30 9.86
N THR A 82 -0.15 -6.28 10.39
CA THR A 82 -1.19 -7.26 10.01
C THR A 82 -1.59 -7.15 8.55
N PHE A 83 -1.53 -5.94 7.97
CA PHE A 83 -1.70 -5.73 6.53
C PHE A 83 -0.62 -6.43 5.73
N PHE A 84 0.67 -6.28 6.06
CA PHE A 84 1.75 -6.99 5.36
C PHE A 84 1.61 -8.51 5.44
N LEU A 85 1.31 -9.06 6.63
CA LEU A 85 1.07 -10.49 6.80
C LEU A 85 -0.09 -10.99 5.93
N ARG A 86 -1.17 -10.20 5.82
CA ARG A 86 -2.30 -10.51 4.95
C ARG A 86 -1.89 -10.51 3.48
N GLN A 87 -1.10 -9.54 3.03
CA GLN A 87 -0.64 -9.52 1.64
C GLN A 87 0.27 -10.71 1.31
N ILE A 88 1.15 -11.10 2.23
CA ILE A 88 1.95 -12.33 2.08
C ILE A 88 1.04 -13.56 1.98
N SER A 89 -0.03 -13.64 2.79
CA SER A 89 -1.01 -14.74 2.67
C SER A 89 -1.68 -14.81 1.29
N TYR A 90 -1.93 -13.65 0.65
CA TYR A 90 -2.46 -13.62 -0.71
C TYR A 90 -1.42 -14.06 -1.74
N CYS A 91 -0.16 -13.67 -1.57
CA CYS A 91 0.94 -14.16 -2.39
C CYS A 91 1.10 -15.68 -2.32
N LEU A 92 1.00 -16.26 -1.12
CA LEU A 92 1.06 -17.71 -0.91
C LEU A 92 -0.06 -18.47 -1.65
N VAL A 93 -1.28 -17.91 -1.69
CA VAL A 93 -2.42 -18.52 -2.37
C VAL A 93 -2.36 -18.30 -3.89
N ALA A 94 -1.98 -17.10 -4.32
CA ALA A 94 -1.88 -16.75 -5.73
C ALA A 94 -0.68 -17.42 -6.42
N ASP A 95 0.39 -17.66 -5.65
CA ASP A 95 1.74 -18.00 -6.12
C ASP A 95 2.31 -16.90 -7.03
N ASP A 96 2.27 -15.66 -6.54
CA ASP A 96 2.70 -14.44 -7.25
C ASP A 96 3.01 -13.31 -6.26
N THR A 97 3.91 -12.39 -6.62
CA THR A 97 4.20 -11.16 -5.84
C THR A 97 3.24 -10.03 -6.13
N ALA A 98 2.37 -10.14 -7.15
CA ALA A 98 1.42 -9.10 -7.53
C ALA A 98 0.59 -8.51 -6.36
N PRO A 99 0.08 -9.29 -5.38
CA PRO A 99 -0.60 -8.71 -4.23
C PRO A 99 0.26 -7.77 -3.38
N LEU A 100 1.55 -8.08 -3.21
CA LEU A 100 2.50 -7.18 -2.55
C LEU A 100 2.80 -5.96 -3.41
N ASP A 101 3.07 -6.14 -4.69
CA ASP A 101 3.41 -5.05 -5.61
C ASP A 101 2.26 -4.04 -5.75
N ASP A 102 1.07 -4.52 -6.08
CA ASP A 102 -0.07 -3.68 -6.45
C ASP A 102 -0.75 -3.06 -5.23
N TYR A 103 -0.75 -3.72 -4.07
CA TYR A 103 -1.45 -3.22 -2.88
C TYR A 103 -0.56 -2.77 -1.73
N ALA A 104 0.66 -3.31 -1.59
CA ALA A 104 1.52 -3.00 -0.45
C ALA A 104 2.66 -2.05 -0.79
N LEU A 105 3.28 -2.20 -1.96
CA LEU A 105 4.50 -1.46 -2.33
C LEU A 105 4.21 -0.27 -3.23
N SER A 106 3.24 -0.38 -4.15
CA SER A 106 2.83 0.72 -5.02
C SER A 106 2.31 1.90 -4.20
N GLY A 107 2.96 3.05 -4.33
CA GLY A 107 2.56 4.28 -3.62
C GLY A 107 2.96 4.32 -2.13
N LEU A 108 3.64 3.30 -1.60
CA LEU A 108 3.94 3.21 -0.16
C LEU A 108 4.83 4.38 0.30
N LYS A 109 5.83 4.76 -0.51
CA LYS A 109 6.73 5.87 -0.22
C LYS A 109 5.98 7.19 -0.13
N GLU A 110 5.08 7.42 -1.08
CA GLU A 110 4.24 8.60 -1.21
C GLU A 110 3.24 8.72 -0.05
N ILE A 111 2.87 7.60 0.58
CA ILE A 111 2.03 7.57 1.79
C ILE A 111 2.88 7.80 3.05
N TYR A 112 4.04 7.14 3.16
CA TYR A 112 4.86 7.19 4.38
C TYR A 112 5.54 8.54 4.57
N GLN A 113 5.99 9.19 3.49
CA GLN A 113 6.68 10.47 3.53
C GLN A 113 5.86 11.61 4.17
N PRO A 114 4.62 11.92 3.75
CA PRO A 114 3.82 12.99 4.36
C PRO A 114 3.36 12.66 5.78
N LEU A 115 3.34 11.38 6.16
CA LEU A 115 3.00 10.92 7.51
C LEU A 115 4.23 10.88 8.45
N GLU A 116 5.41 11.26 7.96
CA GLU A 116 6.68 11.18 8.69
C GLU A 116 6.95 9.77 9.27
N LEU A 117 6.47 8.73 8.56
CA LEU A 117 6.65 7.34 8.94
C LEU A 117 7.95 6.81 8.36
N ASP A 118 8.84 6.35 9.23
CA ASP A 118 10.09 5.72 8.81
C ASP A 118 9.84 4.30 8.31
N VAL A 119 10.33 3.99 7.11
CA VAL A 119 10.28 2.64 6.52
C VAL A 119 11.03 1.63 7.40
N ASP A 120 12.01 2.09 8.19
CA ASP A 120 12.75 1.26 9.14
C ASP A 120 11.83 0.58 10.16
N CYS A 121 10.69 1.18 10.52
CA CYS A 121 9.73 0.55 11.43
C CYS A 121 9.13 -0.73 10.82
N ALA A 122 8.84 -0.72 9.52
CA ALA A 122 8.32 -1.87 8.80
C ALA A 122 9.41 -2.94 8.62
N VAL A 123 10.65 -2.54 8.32
CA VAL A 123 11.78 -3.46 8.20
C VAL A 123 12.03 -4.21 9.52
N ILE A 124 12.11 -3.50 10.65
CA ILE A 124 12.31 -4.11 11.97
C ILE A 124 11.18 -5.08 12.32
N ALA A 125 9.93 -4.70 12.04
CA ALA A 125 8.78 -5.58 12.27
C ALA A 125 8.90 -6.88 11.46
N LEU A 126 9.22 -6.79 10.17
CA LEU A 126 9.34 -7.94 9.28
C LEU A 126 10.56 -8.81 9.59
N GLU A 127 11.66 -8.23 10.06
CA GLU A 127 12.81 -8.99 10.57
C GLU A 127 12.47 -9.77 11.85
N SER A 128 11.70 -9.16 12.76
CA SER A 128 11.18 -9.85 13.94
C SER A 128 10.25 -11.01 13.54
N ILE A 129 9.42 -10.81 12.52
CA ILE A 129 8.56 -11.86 11.94
C ILE A 129 9.41 -13.00 11.38
N LYS A 130 10.46 -12.68 10.61
CA LYS A 130 11.35 -13.68 10.01
C LYS A 130 12.03 -14.56 11.07
N LEU A 131 12.36 -14.01 12.23
CA LEU A 131 13.00 -14.78 13.30
C LEU A 131 12.02 -15.70 14.07
N HIS A 132 10.71 -15.41 14.02
CA HIS A 132 9.75 -15.97 14.98
C HIS A 132 8.44 -16.50 14.36
N HIS A 133 8.34 -16.65 13.03
CA HIS A 133 7.08 -17.05 12.37
C HIS A 133 6.59 -18.45 12.77
N GLY A 134 7.48 -19.38 13.12
CA GLY A 134 7.11 -20.71 13.62
C GLY A 134 6.36 -21.59 12.61
N ILE A 135 6.55 -21.31 11.31
CA ILE A 135 6.03 -22.13 10.20
C ILE A 135 7.06 -23.24 9.94
N GLU A 136 6.59 -24.46 9.69
CA GLU A 136 7.45 -25.64 9.57
C GLU A 136 7.41 -26.26 8.16
N GLY A 137 8.48 -26.96 7.79
CA GLY A 137 8.61 -27.70 6.54
C GLY A 137 8.72 -26.82 5.29
N GLU A 138 8.37 -27.36 4.12
CA GLU A 138 8.41 -26.64 2.83
C GLU A 138 7.50 -25.39 2.80
N SER A 139 6.54 -25.29 3.73
CA SER A 139 5.71 -24.10 3.92
C SER A 139 6.50 -22.90 4.46
N ALA A 140 7.57 -23.15 5.23
CA ALA A 140 8.43 -22.10 5.74
C ALA A 140 9.19 -21.42 4.59
N ASP A 141 9.78 -22.21 3.69
CA ASP A 141 10.51 -21.71 2.52
C ASP A 141 9.62 -20.84 1.62
N ALA A 142 8.38 -21.28 1.38
CA ALA A 142 7.41 -20.53 0.58
C ALA A 142 7.04 -19.19 1.24
N PHE A 143 6.86 -19.17 2.57
CA PHE A 143 6.59 -17.94 3.32
C PHE A 143 7.79 -16.99 3.32
N GLU A 144 8.97 -17.52 3.60
CA GLU A 144 10.22 -16.76 3.64
C GLU A 144 10.56 -16.12 2.29
N GLN A 145 10.27 -16.79 1.18
CA GLN A 145 10.44 -16.22 -0.16
C GLN A 145 9.70 -14.89 -0.33
N TYR A 146 8.42 -14.83 0.06
CA TYR A 146 7.62 -13.61 -0.06
C TYR A 146 7.96 -12.57 1.00
N LEU A 147 8.34 -13.01 2.20
CA LEU A 147 8.82 -12.12 3.26
C LEU A 147 10.13 -11.43 2.85
N ASP A 148 11.06 -12.18 2.27
CA ASP A 148 12.34 -11.66 1.78
C ASP A 148 12.15 -10.74 0.58
N TYR A 149 11.20 -11.06 -0.30
CA TYR A 149 10.82 -10.16 -1.39
C TYR A 149 10.37 -8.79 -0.84
N LEU A 150 9.46 -8.79 0.14
CA LEU A 150 8.96 -7.56 0.78
C LEU A 150 10.09 -6.81 1.51
N LEU A 151 10.91 -7.51 2.31
CA LEU A 151 12.04 -6.91 3.03
C LEU A 151 13.03 -6.24 2.07
N ASN A 152 13.38 -6.89 0.96
CA ASN A 152 14.29 -6.34 -0.03
C ASN A 152 13.69 -5.12 -0.74
N ALA A 153 12.39 -5.14 -1.06
CA ALA A 153 11.70 -4.00 -1.65
C ALA A 153 11.72 -2.78 -0.71
N LEU A 154 11.44 -2.97 0.58
CA LEU A 154 11.46 -1.89 1.59
C LEU A 154 12.87 -1.32 1.79
N ARG A 155 13.89 -2.18 1.86
CA ARG A 155 15.30 -1.75 1.96
C ARG A 155 15.75 -0.94 0.73
N ASN A 156 15.31 -1.33 -0.46
CA ASN A 156 15.63 -0.58 -1.68
C ASN A 156 14.97 0.81 -1.67
N MET A 157 13.76 0.92 -1.14
CA MET A 157 13.07 2.22 -0.98
C MET A 157 13.85 3.18 -0.05
N GLN A 158 14.58 2.65 0.92
CA GLN A 158 15.45 3.41 1.82
C GLN A 158 16.69 3.96 1.10
N LEU A 159 17.29 3.20 0.17
CA LEU A 159 18.47 3.65 -0.58
C LEU A 159 18.17 4.92 -1.38
N ASP A 160 16.96 5.05 -1.92
CA ASP A 160 16.48 6.23 -2.65
C ASP A 160 16.18 7.44 -1.75
N ALA A 161 16.02 7.25 -0.44
CA ALA A 161 15.78 8.33 0.53
C ALA A 161 17.09 8.99 1.00
N THR A 162 18.24 8.33 0.84
CA THR A 162 19.56 8.89 1.17
C THR A 162 19.96 10.06 0.27
N THR A 163 19.32 10.22 -0.89
CA THR A 163 19.49 11.37 -1.82
C THR A 163 18.57 12.56 -1.51
N LEU A 164 17.66 12.43 -0.54
CA LEU A 164 16.72 13.49 -0.15
C LEU A 164 16.55 13.56 1.38
N ARG A 165 17.66 13.68 2.12
CA ARG A 165 17.63 14.34 3.43
C ARG A 165 17.99 15.82 3.25
N PRO A 166 17.04 16.76 3.30
CA PRO A 166 17.37 18.10 3.76
C PRO A 166 17.71 17.99 5.25
N GLN A 167 18.95 18.35 5.60
CA GLN A 167 19.27 18.74 6.98
C GLN A 167 18.28 19.84 7.41
N SER A 168 17.85 19.76 8.67
CA SER A 168 16.94 20.69 9.37
C SER A 168 16.83 22.10 8.75
N LEU A 169 15.66 22.42 8.21
CA LEU A 169 15.33 23.72 7.60
C LEU A 169 14.61 24.69 8.55
N PHE A 170 14.64 24.46 9.86
CA PHE A 170 14.25 25.48 10.84
C PHE A 170 15.44 26.40 11.19
N ALA A 171 15.92 27.10 10.17
CA ALA A 171 16.63 28.36 10.32
C ALA A 171 16.26 29.20 9.10
N GLU A 172 15.34 30.15 9.28
CA GLU A 172 15.04 31.14 8.25
C GLU A 172 16.31 31.89 7.85
N PRO A 173 16.51 32.10 6.55
CA PRO A 173 16.53 33.49 6.09
C PRO A 173 15.60 33.69 4.89
N GLN A 174 14.78 34.73 4.97
CA GLN A 174 13.91 35.21 3.90
C GLN A 174 14.70 35.40 2.60
N GLN A 175 14.41 34.60 1.57
CA GLN A 175 14.82 34.89 0.19
C GLN A 175 13.69 34.64 -0.80
N GLN A 176 13.33 35.75 -1.45
CA GLN A 176 12.48 35.94 -2.62
C GLN A 176 12.41 34.75 -3.59
N VAL A 177 11.19 34.23 -3.83
CA VAL A 177 10.92 33.22 -4.84
C VAL A 177 10.97 33.87 -6.23
N ASP A 178 11.91 33.38 -7.05
CA ASP A 178 12.09 33.80 -8.43
C ASP A 178 11.00 33.18 -9.33
N SER A 179 10.38 34.04 -10.15
CA SER A 179 9.10 33.81 -10.82
C SER A 179 9.30 33.28 -12.24
N THR A 180 9.95 32.13 -12.44
CA THR A 180 10.04 31.53 -13.78
C THR A 180 10.10 29.99 -13.75
N ALA A 181 8.95 29.34 -13.52
CA ALA A 181 8.75 27.94 -13.91
C ALA A 181 7.61 27.90 -14.93
N GLN A 182 7.92 27.59 -16.20
CA GLN A 182 6.91 27.46 -17.25
C GLN A 182 6.09 26.19 -17.01
N VAL A 183 4.84 26.39 -16.58
CA VAL A 183 3.83 25.34 -16.39
C VAL A 183 3.30 24.89 -17.76
N SER A 184 3.04 23.60 -17.94
CA SER A 184 2.53 23.04 -19.20
C SER A 184 1.10 23.53 -19.52
N PRO A 185 0.72 23.68 -20.80
CA PRO A 185 -0.56 24.27 -21.19
C PRO A 185 -1.83 23.66 -20.53
N PRO A 186 -1.97 22.33 -20.41
CA PRO A 186 -3.18 21.74 -19.81
C PRO A 186 -3.23 21.92 -18.28
N ALA A 187 -2.09 22.10 -17.62
CA ALA A 187 -2.06 22.41 -16.19
C ALA A 187 -2.46 23.87 -15.92
N ILE A 188 -2.14 24.80 -16.84
CA ILE A 188 -2.61 26.20 -16.77
C ILE A 188 -4.13 26.27 -16.95
N GLU A 189 -4.67 25.50 -17.90
CA GLU A 189 -6.11 25.44 -18.16
C GLU A 189 -6.90 24.89 -16.96
N GLY A 190 -6.40 23.82 -16.32
CA GLY A 190 -6.99 23.28 -15.11
C GLY A 190 -6.97 24.27 -13.93
N VAL A 191 -5.86 25.00 -13.74
CA VAL A 191 -5.74 26.01 -12.69
C VAL A 191 -6.67 27.21 -12.95
N GLN A 192 -6.80 27.64 -14.21
CA GLN A 192 -7.71 28.72 -14.60
C GLN A 192 -9.19 28.34 -14.43
N LEU A 193 -9.54 27.08 -14.71
CA LEU A 193 -10.88 26.56 -14.48
C LEU A 193 -11.23 26.58 -12.98
N LEU A 194 -10.29 26.12 -12.13
CA LEU A 194 -10.46 26.11 -10.68
C LEU A 194 -10.51 27.53 -10.10
N GLN A 195 -9.69 28.46 -10.59
CA GLN A 195 -9.77 29.86 -10.19
C GLN A 195 -11.10 30.48 -10.59
N ARG A 196 -11.59 30.21 -11.81
CA ARG A 196 -12.91 30.66 -12.22
C ARG A 196 -14.03 30.10 -11.34
N TRP A 197 -13.93 28.84 -10.91
CA TRP A 197 -14.88 28.25 -9.96
C TRP A 197 -14.81 28.85 -8.56
N LEU A 198 -13.62 29.27 -8.12
CA LEU A 198 -13.43 29.97 -6.85
C LEU A 198 -13.89 31.43 -6.90
N ASP A 199 -13.80 32.05 -8.08
CA ASP A 199 -14.15 33.46 -8.31
C ASP A 199 -15.63 33.64 -8.73
N ASP A 200 -16.29 32.59 -9.23
CA ASP A 200 -17.73 32.59 -9.48
C ASP A 200 -18.45 32.49 -8.12
N ASP A 201 -18.86 33.65 -7.57
CA ASP A 201 -19.65 33.86 -6.32
C ASP A 201 -21.06 33.20 -6.35
N ASP A 202 -21.31 32.21 -7.22
CA ASP A 202 -22.55 31.45 -7.21
C ASP A 202 -22.46 30.32 -6.17
N ASP A 203 -22.52 30.72 -4.90
CA ASP A 203 -22.55 29.84 -3.73
C ASP A 203 -23.62 28.74 -3.86
N GLN A 204 -24.66 28.98 -4.65
CA GLN A 204 -25.77 28.05 -4.85
C GLN A 204 -25.40 26.92 -5.82
N GLU A 205 -24.75 27.23 -6.95
CA GLU A 205 -24.24 26.22 -7.89
C GLU A 205 -23.16 25.33 -7.23
N GLN A 206 -22.31 25.92 -6.39
CA GLN A 206 -21.31 25.19 -5.61
C GLN A 206 -21.95 24.24 -4.59
N CYS A 207 -22.99 24.69 -3.89
CA CYS A 207 -23.76 23.85 -2.96
C CYS A 207 -24.46 22.68 -3.66
N GLU A 208 -25.12 22.94 -4.80
CA GLU A 208 -25.81 21.91 -5.58
C GLU A 208 -24.83 20.87 -6.13
N THR A 209 -23.65 21.31 -6.60
CA THR A 209 -22.56 20.42 -7.04
C THR A 209 -22.02 19.58 -5.89
N GLY A 210 -21.81 20.19 -4.71
CA GLY A 210 -21.40 19.47 -3.51
C GLY A 210 -22.40 18.40 -3.08
N GLU A 211 -23.70 18.72 -3.06
CA GLU A 211 -24.74 17.76 -2.72
C GLU A 211 -24.86 16.63 -3.76
N PHE A 212 -24.67 16.95 -5.05
CA PHE A 212 -24.63 15.93 -6.10
C PHE A 212 -23.45 14.97 -5.92
N LEU A 213 -22.25 15.48 -5.62
CA LEU A 213 -21.06 14.64 -5.43
C LEU A 213 -21.17 13.74 -4.21
N VAL A 214 -21.69 14.25 -3.09
CA VAL A 214 -21.95 13.44 -1.89
C VAL A 214 -22.92 12.30 -2.22
N ARG A 215 -24.02 12.61 -2.90
CA ARG A 215 -25.03 11.62 -3.31
C ARG A 215 -24.46 10.58 -4.27
N ALA A 216 -23.75 11.00 -5.30
CA ALA A 216 -23.17 10.10 -6.31
C ALA A 216 -22.11 9.16 -5.72
N LEU A 217 -21.34 9.63 -4.73
CA LEU A 217 -20.34 8.83 -4.02
C LEU A 217 -20.97 7.82 -3.05
N ASP A 218 -22.08 8.18 -2.39
CA ASP A 218 -22.78 7.30 -1.44
C ASP A 218 -23.71 6.28 -2.13
N GLU A 219 -24.37 6.63 -3.25
CA GLU A 219 -25.33 5.76 -3.95
C GLU A 219 -24.71 4.53 -4.62
N ASN A 220 -23.43 4.57 -4.98
CA ASN A 220 -22.76 3.49 -5.72
C ASN A 220 -21.96 2.53 -4.82
N ARG A 221 -22.28 2.49 -3.52
CA ARG A 221 -21.48 1.77 -2.51
C ARG A 221 -22.23 0.56 -1.92
N SER A 222 -21.52 -0.56 -1.81
CA SER A 222 -21.96 -1.80 -1.17
C SER A 222 -21.80 -1.80 0.36
N SER A 223 -21.59 -0.63 0.98
CA SER A 223 -21.35 -0.48 2.43
C SER A 223 -22.15 0.71 2.98
N GLU A 224 -22.88 0.46 4.06
CA GLU A 224 -23.84 1.38 4.71
C GLU A 224 -23.20 2.56 5.50
N ARG A 225 -21.88 2.76 5.42
CA ARG A 225 -21.18 3.79 6.20
C ARG A 225 -21.02 5.10 5.41
N GLU A 226 -21.74 6.15 5.77
CA GLU A 226 -21.60 7.48 5.16
C GLU A 226 -20.17 8.02 5.32
N LEU A 227 -19.60 8.54 4.22
CA LEU A 227 -18.24 9.12 4.18
C LEU A 227 -18.19 10.49 4.88
N PHE A 228 -19.31 11.23 4.81
CA PHE A 228 -19.47 12.50 5.49
C PHE A 228 -20.37 12.33 6.72
N PRO A 229 -19.83 12.43 7.94
CA PRO A 229 -20.65 12.40 9.14
C PRO A 229 -21.70 13.51 9.07
N LEU A 230 -22.96 13.20 9.38
CA LEU A 230 -24.03 14.21 9.46
C LEU A 230 -23.67 15.39 10.36
N SER A 231 -22.80 15.17 11.36
CA SER A 231 -22.30 16.21 12.26
C SER A 231 -21.38 17.24 11.60
N MET A 232 -20.89 17.01 10.38
CA MET A 232 -20.00 17.90 9.65
C MET A 232 -20.69 18.63 8.48
N LYS A 233 -22.00 18.40 8.26
CA LYS A 233 -22.75 19.09 7.19
C LYS A 233 -22.93 20.57 7.55
N GLY A 234 -22.36 21.47 6.75
CA GLY A 234 -22.48 22.93 6.93
C GLY A 234 -21.44 23.59 7.85
N VAL A 235 -20.38 22.87 8.25
CA VAL A 235 -19.23 23.47 8.93
C VAL A 235 -18.14 23.70 7.88
N SER A 236 -17.94 24.94 7.44
CA SER A 236 -16.76 25.31 6.64
C SER A 236 -15.53 25.31 7.55
N TRP A 237 -14.39 24.86 7.02
CA TRP A 237 -13.09 24.97 7.70
C TRP A 237 -12.66 26.43 7.83
#